data_AF-A0A6S6VST4-F1
#
_entry.id   AF-A0A6S6VST4-F1
#
_cell.length_a   1.000
_cell.length_b   1.000
_cell.length_c   1.000
_cell.angle_alpha   90.00
_cell.angle_beta   90.00
_cell.angle_gamma   90.00
#
_symmetry.space_group_name_H-M   'P 1'
#
loop_
_entity.id
_entity.type
_entity.pdbx_description
1 polymer ?
#
loop_
_entity_poly.entity_id
_entity_poly.type
_entity_poly.pdbx_seq_one_letter_code
_entity_poly.pdbx_strand_id
1 'polypeptide(L)'
;MNSAMLQQRKITPQCAERELLQTIIDRKLALSKIESNCSKAERLAIHQNWADKLHAAILYYTCAANKAVVASVLKLPRELRDTVYLHLWDFDEEKDPNRDLLYWWDSFDEPWFKKDDDVSKSPWLEGFGRCLRPPHFVDKAFVGEQFANEVLMQFKDGVGRDLRPTGERNPVAECGLMDTSMEEFVEKDLFGLGLTLEELVRNLDLRISFLPDDAPSLIMTDDMKAYLSAANDSVTALLTIPYTNRIISHNERHRLFHERPRIITLSIWQEDNFEDEFHSHMLKLVARAYHGLREKGFTARVQYNSESIGLRLLFEDDVWEWTEDDWRTNLAARNTLTTPANPVTSRQSRRLQPIVWKQIRDHLFPASDAGVSPD
;
A
#
# COMPACT_ATOMS: atom_id res chain seq x y z
N MET A 1 -18.99 19.34 26.10
CA MET A 1 -20.33 19.43 25.49
C MET A 1 -20.84 18.01 25.27
N ASN A 2 -22.00 17.72 25.85
CA ASN A 2 -22.75 16.47 26.01
C ASN A 2 -22.34 15.23 25.19
N SER A 3 -21.64 14.32 25.88
CA SER A 3 -21.39 12.91 25.51
C SER A 3 -22.42 11.97 26.17
N ALA A 4 -23.71 12.28 26.03
CA ALA A 4 -24.77 11.48 26.65
C ALA A 4 -26.07 11.59 25.85
N MET A 5 -26.29 10.63 24.93
CA MET A 5 -27.59 10.06 24.55
C MET A 5 -27.44 9.21 23.27
N LEU A 6 -26.67 8.12 23.36
CA LEU A 6 -26.89 6.94 22.51
C LEU A 6 -27.57 5.91 23.40
N GLN A 7 -28.87 6.08 23.63
CA GLN A 7 -29.70 4.94 23.97
C GLN A 7 -29.50 3.91 22.86
N GLN A 8 -28.91 2.76 23.21
CA GLN A 8 -28.83 1.60 22.33
C GLN A 8 -30.26 1.14 22.00
N ARG A 9 -30.90 1.80 21.02
CA ARG A 9 -32.04 1.22 20.32
C ARG A 9 -31.56 -0.13 19.79
N LYS A 10 -32.38 -1.15 19.95
CA LYS A 10 -32.20 -2.43 19.24
C LYS A 10 -32.25 -2.11 17.75
N ILE A 11 -31.09 -1.87 17.14
CA ILE A 11 -30.95 -1.64 15.71
C ILE A 11 -31.37 -2.93 15.02
N THR A 12 -32.57 -2.94 14.42
CA THR A 12 -33.03 -4.03 13.57
C THR A 12 -32.80 -3.65 12.11
N PRO A 13 -32.46 -4.60 11.22
CA PRO A 13 -32.30 -4.33 9.79
C PRO A 13 -33.50 -3.58 9.20
N GLN A 14 -34.72 -3.94 9.62
CA GLN A 14 -35.97 -3.29 9.20
C GLN A 14 -36.08 -1.81 9.60
N CYS A 15 -35.53 -1.42 10.76
CA CYS A 15 -35.50 -0.03 11.18
C CYS A 15 -34.52 0.77 10.32
N ALA A 16 -33.34 0.22 10.07
CA ALA A 16 -32.31 0.85 9.25
C ALA A 16 -32.73 0.94 7.77
N GLU A 17 -33.44 -0.06 7.26
CA GLU A 17 -34.03 -0.06 5.93
C GLU A 17 -35.05 1.08 5.77
N ARG A 18 -35.94 1.25 6.75
CA ARG A 18 -36.91 2.37 6.76
C ARG A 18 -36.21 3.72 6.79
N GLU A 19 -35.14 3.86 7.57
CA GLU A 19 -34.36 5.09 7.67
C GLU A 19 -33.63 5.41 6.35
N LEU A 20 -33.07 4.40 5.69
CA LEU A 20 -32.49 4.53 4.36
C LEU A 20 -33.54 4.96 3.34
N LEU A 21 -34.69 4.28 3.29
CA LEU A 21 -35.80 4.62 2.40
C LEU A 21 -36.32 6.04 2.66
N GLN A 22 -36.46 6.44 3.92
CA GLN A 22 -36.88 7.79 4.27
C GLN A 22 -35.85 8.84 3.82
N THR A 23 -34.56 8.59 4.05
CA THR A 23 -33.46 9.47 3.60
C THR A 23 -33.48 9.64 2.08
N ILE A 24 -33.75 8.56 1.34
CA ILE A 24 -33.92 8.59 -0.11
C ILE A 24 -35.10 9.47 -0.53
N ILE A 25 -36.26 9.34 0.14
CA ILE A 25 -37.45 10.13 -0.14
C ILE A 25 -37.20 11.61 0.16
N ASP A 26 -36.64 11.91 1.34
CA ASP A 26 -36.38 13.27 1.79
C ASP A 26 -35.38 13.98 0.88
N ARG A 27 -34.35 13.28 0.40
CA ARG A 27 -33.42 13.80 -0.60
C ARG A 27 -34.14 14.20 -1.88
N LYS A 28 -34.98 13.32 -2.45
CA LYS A 28 -35.74 13.61 -3.67
C LYS A 28 -36.61 14.86 -3.49
N LEU A 29 -37.30 14.95 -2.35
CA LEU A 29 -38.12 16.11 -2.01
C LEU A 29 -37.29 17.38 -1.85
N ALA A 30 -36.16 17.32 -1.16
CA ALA A 30 -35.29 18.48 -0.95
C ALA A 30 -34.70 18.99 -2.27
N LEU A 31 -34.23 18.09 -3.14
CA LEU A 31 -33.69 18.48 -4.45
C LEU A 31 -34.77 19.05 -5.38
N SER A 32 -36.00 18.54 -5.32
CA SER A 32 -37.14 19.10 -6.09
C SER A 32 -37.58 20.50 -5.64
N LYS A 33 -37.22 20.91 -4.41
CA LYS A 33 -37.57 22.21 -3.83
C LYS A 33 -36.47 23.27 -4.02
N ILE A 34 -35.35 22.90 -4.65
CA ILE A 34 -34.29 23.85 -4.99
C ILE A 34 -34.85 24.84 -6.01
N GLU A 35 -34.96 26.10 -5.61
CA GLU A 35 -35.51 27.14 -6.48
C GLU A 35 -34.58 27.41 -7.68
N SER A 36 -35.18 27.82 -8.79
CA SER A 36 -34.47 28.25 -10.00
C SER A 36 -33.48 29.40 -9.73
N ASN A 37 -33.68 30.13 -8.63
CA ASN A 37 -32.93 31.33 -8.27
C ASN A 37 -31.73 31.06 -7.33
N CYS A 38 -31.58 29.83 -6.80
CA CYS A 38 -30.39 29.47 -6.02
C CYS A 38 -29.13 29.55 -6.87
N SER A 39 -28.06 30.11 -6.30
CA SER A 39 -26.75 30.11 -6.93
C SER A 39 -26.21 28.69 -7.12
N LYS A 40 -25.29 28.51 -8.08
CA LYS A 40 -24.63 27.21 -8.32
C LYS A 40 -23.95 26.66 -7.05
N ALA A 41 -23.34 27.52 -6.25
CA ALA A 41 -22.66 27.15 -5.02
C ALA A 41 -23.63 26.63 -3.95
N GLU A 42 -24.77 27.30 -3.75
CA GLU A 42 -25.80 26.85 -2.81
C GLU A 42 -26.39 25.50 -3.21
N ARG A 43 -26.62 25.29 -4.52
CA ARG A 43 -27.10 24.00 -5.04
C ARG A 43 -26.10 22.88 -4.78
N LEU A 44 -24.81 23.14 -5.02
CA LEU A 44 -23.74 22.18 -4.77
C LEU A 44 -23.66 21.82 -3.28
N ALA A 45 -23.71 22.81 -2.38
CA ALA A 45 -23.68 22.58 -0.94
C ALA A 45 -24.86 21.72 -0.46
N ILE A 46 -26.07 21.97 -0.99
CA ILE A 46 -27.25 21.13 -0.69
C ILE A 46 -27.07 19.71 -1.21
N HIS A 47 -26.55 19.55 -2.43
CA HIS A 47 -26.25 18.23 -3.02
C HIS A 47 -25.26 17.43 -2.18
N GLN A 48 -24.15 18.06 -1.77
CA GLN A 48 -23.11 17.42 -0.97
C GLN A 48 -23.65 17.01 0.42
N ASN A 49 -24.40 17.88 1.09
CA ASN A 49 -25.03 17.56 2.39
C ASN A 49 -25.98 16.34 2.30
N TRP A 50 -26.82 16.27 1.26
CA TRP A 50 -27.68 15.10 1.06
C TRP A 50 -26.92 13.86 0.62
N ALA A 51 -25.77 14.01 -0.05
CA ALA A 51 -24.85 12.90 -0.33
C ALA A 51 -24.26 12.31 0.94
N ASP A 52 -23.85 13.16 1.88
CA ASP A 52 -23.36 12.72 3.20
C ASP A 52 -24.43 11.98 3.99
N LYS A 53 -25.66 12.51 4.03
CA LYS A 53 -26.78 11.83 4.70
C LYS A 53 -27.09 10.47 4.09
N LEU A 54 -27.12 10.39 2.76
CA LEU A 54 -27.38 9.14 2.06
C LEU A 54 -26.25 8.13 2.29
N HIS A 55 -24.99 8.58 2.27
CA HIS A 55 -23.83 7.75 2.56
C HIS A 55 -23.93 7.18 3.98
N ALA A 56 -24.17 8.02 4.98
CA ALA A 56 -24.34 7.58 6.37
C ALA A 56 -25.50 6.56 6.52
N ALA A 57 -26.64 6.78 5.84
CA ALA A 57 -27.77 5.87 5.88
C ALA A 57 -27.46 4.51 5.25
N ILE A 58 -26.69 4.47 4.15
CA ILE A 58 -26.26 3.22 3.51
C ILE A 58 -25.30 2.45 4.42
N LEU A 59 -24.32 3.12 5.03
CA LEU A 59 -23.41 2.49 6.00
C LEU A 59 -24.19 1.91 7.18
N TYR A 60 -25.13 2.68 7.73
CA TYR A 60 -25.98 2.23 8.83
C TYR A 60 -26.84 1.02 8.48
N TYR A 61 -27.47 1.02 7.31
CA TYR A 61 -28.23 -0.13 6.81
C TYR A 61 -27.34 -1.35 6.62
N THR A 62 -26.17 -1.20 6.00
CA THR A 62 -25.24 -2.30 5.73
C THR A 62 -24.70 -2.89 7.04
N CYS A 63 -24.35 -2.05 8.01
CA CYS A 63 -23.99 -2.47 9.36
C CYS A 63 -25.12 -3.27 10.02
N ALA A 64 -26.35 -2.75 9.99
CA ALA A 64 -27.51 -3.41 10.58
C ALA A 64 -27.81 -4.77 9.93
N ALA A 65 -27.66 -4.86 8.60
CA ALA A 65 -27.85 -6.10 7.84
C ALA A 65 -26.81 -7.17 8.23
N ASN A 66 -25.55 -6.78 8.38
CA ASN A 66 -24.48 -7.70 8.77
C ASN A 66 -24.51 -8.08 10.26
N LYS A 67 -25.08 -7.22 11.11
CA LYS A 67 -25.05 -7.38 12.58
C LYS A 67 -25.57 -8.72 13.08
N ALA A 68 -26.62 -9.27 12.44
CA ALA A 68 -27.18 -10.56 12.84
C ALA A 68 -26.22 -11.73 12.56
N VAL A 69 -25.55 -11.70 11.40
CA VAL A 69 -24.54 -12.69 11.02
C VAL A 69 -23.32 -12.54 11.92
N VAL A 70 -22.78 -11.33 12.07
CA VAL A 70 -21.65 -11.03 12.95
C VAL A 70 -21.93 -11.50 14.38
N ALA A 71 -23.08 -11.15 14.95
CA ALA A 71 -23.43 -11.56 16.31
C ALA A 71 -23.59 -13.08 16.46
N SER A 72 -23.95 -13.78 15.38
CA SER A 72 -24.01 -15.24 15.38
C SER A 72 -22.61 -15.84 15.33
N VAL A 73 -21.72 -15.31 14.49
CA VAL A 73 -20.31 -15.73 14.41
C VAL A 73 -19.60 -15.49 15.75
N LEU A 74 -19.75 -14.30 16.35
CA LEU A 74 -19.09 -13.96 17.63
C LEU A 74 -19.55 -14.82 18.82
N LYS A 75 -20.69 -15.50 18.72
CA LYS A 75 -21.16 -16.48 19.72
C LYS A 75 -20.54 -17.87 19.56
N LEU A 76 -19.94 -18.16 18.42
CA LEU A 76 -19.28 -19.45 18.19
C LEU A 76 -18.01 -19.55 19.04
N PRO A 77 -17.58 -20.77 19.41
CA PRO A 77 -16.23 -21.04 19.91
C PRO A 77 -15.16 -20.47 18.97
N ARG A 78 -14.00 -20.12 19.54
CA ARG A 78 -12.94 -19.41 18.81
C ARG A 78 -12.50 -20.17 17.55
N GLU A 79 -12.37 -21.48 17.65
CA GLU A 79 -11.91 -22.37 16.57
C GLU A 79 -12.87 -22.35 15.36
N LEU A 80 -14.17 -22.26 15.63
CA LEU A 80 -15.17 -22.13 14.57
C LEU A 80 -15.17 -20.73 13.96
N ARG A 81 -14.88 -19.69 14.76
CA ARG A 81 -14.70 -18.33 14.22
C ARG A 81 -13.49 -18.25 13.31
N ASP A 82 -12.36 -18.82 13.72
CA ASP A 82 -11.14 -18.86 12.91
C ASP A 82 -11.37 -19.61 11.59
N THR A 83 -12.21 -20.64 11.57
CA THR A 83 -12.64 -21.32 10.33
C THR A 83 -13.44 -20.39 9.42
N VAL A 84 -14.37 -19.60 9.97
CA VAL A 84 -15.12 -18.60 9.21
C VAL A 84 -14.18 -17.51 8.68
N TYR A 85 -13.26 -17.03 9.50
CA TYR A 85 -12.31 -15.98 9.11
C TYR A 85 -11.35 -16.47 8.03
N LEU A 86 -10.86 -17.71 8.13
CA LEU A 86 -10.05 -18.33 7.08
C LEU A 86 -10.84 -18.37 5.76
N HIS A 87 -12.12 -18.76 5.81
CA HIS A 87 -12.96 -18.80 4.63
C HIS A 87 -13.20 -17.42 3.98
N LEU A 88 -13.25 -16.34 4.76
CA LEU A 88 -13.35 -14.97 4.20
C LEU A 88 -12.11 -14.59 3.39
N TRP A 89 -10.96 -15.18 3.70
CA TRP A 89 -9.69 -14.98 3.02
C TRP A 89 -9.42 -16.01 1.92
N ASP A 90 -10.34 -16.97 1.68
CA ASP A 90 -10.19 -17.94 0.61
C ASP A 90 -10.15 -17.24 -0.75
N PHE A 91 -9.27 -17.75 -1.61
CA PHE A 91 -9.10 -17.30 -2.98
C PHE A 91 -9.96 -18.13 -3.93
N ASP A 92 -10.59 -17.47 -4.90
CA ASP A 92 -11.12 -18.10 -6.10
C ASP A 92 -10.58 -17.40 -7.36
N GLU A 93 -10.76 -18.01 -8.55
CA GLU A 93 -10.20 -17.47 -9.80
C GLU A 93 -10.69 -16.04 -10.13
N GLU A 94 -11.83 -15.62 -9.57
CA GLU A 94 -12.46 -14.33 -9.83
C GLU A 94 -12.19 -13.29 -8.72
N LYS A 95 -11.76 -13.72 -7.53
CA LYS A 95 -11.64 -12.89 -6.33
C LYS A 95 -10.51 -13.33 -5.41
N ASP A 96 -9.58 -12.42 -5.15
CA ASP A 96 -8.49 -12.60 -4.19
C ASP A 96 -8.54 -11.50 -3.11
N PRO A 97 -9.22 -11.74 -1.98
CA PRO A 97 -9.36 -10.72 -0.92
C PRO A 97 -8.02 -10.36 -0.28
N ASN A 98 -7.03 -11.26 -0.26
CA ASN A 98 -5.70 -10.97 0.26
C ASN A 98 -5.01 -9.96 -0.65
N ARG A 99 -5.07 -10.21 -1.95
CA ARG A 99 -4.56 -9.28 -2.95
C ARG A 99 -5.28 -7.93 -2.87
N ASP A 100 -6.61 -7.94 -2.77
CA ASP A 100 -7.38 -6.70 -2.71
C ASP A 100 -6.99 -5.84 -1.51
N LEU A 101 -6.75 -6.45 -0.34
CA LEU A 101 -6.22 -5.73 0.82
C LEU A 101 -4.80 -5.21 0.56
N LEU A 102 -3.89 -6.05 0.04
CA LEU A 102 -2.48 -5.68 -0.15
C LEU A 102 -2.25 -4.60 -1.22
N TYR A 103 -3.10 -4.52 -2.24
CA TYR A 103 -2.95 -3.56 -3.34
C TYR A 103 -3.76 -2.27 -3.14
N TRP A 104 -4.82 -2.29 -2.34
CA TRP A 104 -5.78 -1.18 -2.26
C TRP A 104 -6.01 -0.67 -0.83
N TRP A 105 -5.12 -1.01 0.12
CA TRP A 105 -5.25 -0.60 1.52
C TRP A 105 -5.31 0.92 1.72
N ASP A 106 -4.65 1.69 0.85
CA ASP A 106 -4.64 3.15 0.83
C ASP A 106 -6.04 3.73 0.54
N SER A 107 -6.83 2.98 -0.23
CA SER A 107 -8.20 3.31 -0.62
C SER A 107 -9.23 3.05 0.49
N PHE A 108 -8.79 2.64 1.68
CA PHE A 108 -9.69 2.36 2.81
C PHE A 108 -10.30 3.63 3.41
N ASP A 109 -9.54 4.73 3.47
CA ASP A 109 -10.04 6.03 3.97
C ASP A 109 -10.89 6.79 2.97
N GLU A 110 -10.78 6.41 1.69
CA GLU A 110 -11.59 7.03 0.67
C GLU A 110 -13.08 6.69 0.92
N PRO A 111 -14.02 7.64 0.70
CA PRO A 111 -15.44 7.37 0.82
C PRO A 111 -15.88 6.17 -0.02
N TRP A 112 -16.74 5.27 0.49
CA TRP A 112 -17.26 4.12 -0.28
C TRP A 112 -18.02 4.50 -1.55
N PHE A 113 -18.43 5.75 -1.66
CA PHE A 113 -19.24 6.25 -2.76
C PHE A 113 -18.73 7.57 -3.28
N LYS A 114 -18.73 7.71 -4.60
CA LYS A 114 -18.35 8.95 -5.25
C LYS A 114 -19.47 9.98 -5.09
N LYS A 115 -19.09 11.19 -4.72
CA LYS A 115 -19.95 12.36 -4.79
C LYS A 115 -19.72 13.03 -6.14
N ASP A 116 -20.78 13.23 -6.92
CA ASP A 116 -20.68 14.02 -8.15
C ASP A 116 -20.90 15.50 -7.82
N ASP A 117 -19.98 16.35 -8.28
CA ASP A 117 -20.08 17.81 -8.16
C ASP A 117 -20.93 18.43 -9.28
N ASP A 118 -21.30 17.64 -10.29
CA ASP A 118 -22.22 18.05 -11.33
C ASP A 118 -23.67 17.94 -10.83
N VAL A 119 -24.21 19.08 -10.39
CA VAL A 119 -25.61 19.24 -9.97
C VAL A 119 -26.64 18.89 -11.05
N SER A 120 -26.23 18.73 -12.31
CA SER A 120 -27.12 18.31 -13.41
C SER A 120 -27.21 16.79 -13.57
N LYS A 121 -26.28 16.04 -12.98
CA LYS A 121 -26.25 14.58 -13.03
C LYS A 121 -27.07 13.94 -11.92
N SER A 122 -27.19 12.63 -12.04
CA SER A 122 -27.93 11.77 -11.12
C SER A 122 -27.54 12.08 -9.67
N PRO A 123 -28.50 12.37 -8.77
CA PRO A 123 -28.21 12.70 -7.39
C PRO A 123 -27.84 11.46 -6.55
N TRP A 124 -27.56 10.33 -7.21
CA TRP A 124 -27.23 9.09 -6.53
C TRP A 124 -25.73 9.00 -6.30
N LEU A 125 -25.39 8.35 -5.21
CA LEU A 125 -24.04 7.89 -4.95
C LEU A 125 -23.70 6.86 -6.02
N GLU A 126 -22.72 7.18 -6.87
CA GLU A 126 -22.16 6.20 -7.77
C GLU A 126 -21.18 5.34 -6.97
N GLY A 127 -21.37 4.02 -7.04
CA GLY A 127 -20.27 3.12 -6.68
C GLY A 127 -19.13 3.45 -7.63
N PHE A 128 -17.91 3.58 -7.10
CA PHE A 128 -16.77 3.69 -7.97
C PHE A 128 -16.64 2.33 -8.70
N GLY A 129 -17.06 2.24 -9.98
CA GLY A 129 -17.25 1.02 -10.78
C GLY A 129 -16.68 -0.30 -10.25
N ARG A 130 -15.68 -0.88 -10.93
CA ARG A 130 -14.89 -2.01 -10.42
C ARG A 130 -13.79 -1.48 -9.48
N CYS A 131 -14.14 -0.77 -8.41
CA CYS A 131 -13.11 -0.29 -7.50
C CYS A 131 -12.53 -1.40 -6.65
N LEU A 132 -11.39 -1.89 -7.15
CA LEU A 132 -10.09 -1.87 -6.49
C LEU A 132 -10.15 -1.23 -5.09
N ARG A 133 -10.62 -2.00 -4.11
CA ARG A 133 -10.75 -1.62 -2.70
C ARG A 133 -10.49 -2.81 -1.80
N PRO A 134 -10.17 -2.57 -0.53
CA PRO A 134 -10.05 -3.65 0.43
C PRO A 134 -11.40 -4.35 0.67
N PRO A 135 -11.39 -5.61 1.14
CA PRO A 135 -12.61 -6.34 1.41
C PRO A 135 -13.48 -5.68 2.48
N HIS A 136 -14.77 -5.46 2.19
CA HIS A 136 -15.72 -4.83 3.12
C HIS A 136 -15.82 -5.51 4.49
N PHE A 137 -15.48 -6.80 4.61
CA PHE A 137 -15.55 -7.52 5.87
C PHE A 137 -14.43 -7.17 6.87
N VAL A 138 -13.44 -6.36 6.47
CA VAL A 138 -12.45 -5.78 7.41
C VAL A 138 -12.77 -4.33 7.79
N ASP A 139 -13.88 -3.79 7.29
CA ASP A 139 -14.34 -2.45 7.65
C ASP A 139 -15.26 -2.48 8.88
N LYS A 140 -14.79 -1.88 9.97
CA LYS A 140 -15.53 -1.77 11.23
C LYS A 140 -16.87 -1.04 11.06
N ALA A 141 -17.03 -0.20 10.04
CA ALA A 141 -18.31 0.43 9.73
C ALA A 141 -19.36 -0.60 9.30
N PHE A 142 -18.96 -1.70 8.66
CA PHE A 142 -19.87 -2.75 8.18
C PHE A 142 -20.04 -3.91 9.14
N VAL A 143 -18.97 -4.36 9.78
CA VAL A 143 -18.99 -5.58 10.60
C VAL A 143 -18.80 -5.32 12.10
N GLY A 144 -18.48 -4.09 12.49
CA GLY A 144 -18.16 -3.72 13.86
C GLY A 144 -16.71 -4.03 14.24
N GLU A 145 -16.23 -3.34 15.26
CA GLU A 145 -14.84 -3.31 15.70
C GLU A 145 -14.28 -4.69 16.06
N GLN A 146 -14.97 -5.44 16.92
CA GLN A 146 -14.50 -6.76 17.37
C GLN A 146 -14.34 -7.74 16.20
N PHE A 147 -15.31 -7.81 15.29
CA PHE A 147 -15.26 -8.74 14.18
C PHE A 147 -14.17 -8.35 13.18
N ALA A 148 -14.09 -7.07 12.80
CA ALA A 148 -13.05 -6.58 11.90
C ALA A 148 -11.65 -6.86 12.45
N ASN A 149 -11.44 -6.60 13.74
CA ASN A 149 -10.16 -6.89 14.41
C ASN A 149 -9.83 -8.39 14.42
N GLU A 150 -10.78 -9.26 14.80
CA GLU A 150 -10.54 -10.72 14.79
C GLU A 150 -10.21 -11.24 13.37
N VAL A 151 -10.85 -10.69 12.32
CA VAL A 151 -10.58 -11.06 10.92
C VAL A 151 -9.20 -10.58 10.44
N LEU A 152 -8.81 -9.34 10.77
CA LEU A 152 -7.51 -8.80 10.42
C LEU A 152 -6.37 -9.49 11.17
N MET A 153 -6.59 -9.88 12.43
CA MET A 153 -5.64 -10.70 13.17
C MET A 153 -5.47 -12.08 12.52
N GLN A 154 -6.56 -12.67 12.01
CA GLN A 154 -6.44 -13.91 11.24
C GLN A 154 -5.67 -13.72 9.94
N PHE A 155 -5.84 -12.59 9.24
CA PHE A 155 -5.01 -12.23 8.10
C PHE A 155 -3.54 -12.11 8.49
N LYS A 156 -3.21 -11.35 9.54
CA LYS A 156 -1.85 -11.19 10.06
C LYS A 156 -1.18 -12.53 10.37
N ASP A 157 -1.93 -13.44 10.97
CA ASP A 157 -1.42 -14.76 11.33
C ASP A 157 -1.28 -15.68 10.11
N GLY A 158 -2.13 -15.53 9.09
CA GLY A 158 -2.17 -16.38 7.89
C GLY A 158 -1.33 -15.88 6.71
N VAL A 159 -1.16 -14.57 6.57
CA VAL A 159 -0.46 -13.94 5.44
C VAL A 159 1.03 -14.29 5.46
N GLY A 160 1.58 -14.65 4.31
CA GLY A 160 2.97 -15.10 4.19
C GLY A 160 3.19 -16.58 4.54
N ARG A 161 2.19 -17.30 5.07
CA ARG A 161 2.22 -18.77 5.10
C ARG A 161 2.14 -19.29 3.66
N ASP A 162 3.08 -20.15 3.30
CA ASP A 162 3.10 -20.80 1.99
C ASP A 162 2.03 -21.91 1.98
N LEU A 163 0.78 -21.52 1.74
CA LEU A 163 -0.37 -22.44 1.80
C LEU A 163 -0.70 -23.10 0.46
N ARG A 164 0.04 -22.79 -0.61
CA ARG A 164 -0.26 -23.31 -1.95
C ARG A 164 0.57 -24.54 -2.29
N PRO A 165 -0.03 -25.59 -2.89
CA PRO A 165 0.72 -26.67 -3.51
C PRO A 165 1.69 -26.11 -4.55
N THR A 166 2.88 -26.69 -4.58
CA THR A 166 3.97 -26.29 -5.48
C THR A 166 3.49 -26.33 -6.94
N GLY A 167 3.59 -25.19 -7.65
CA GLY A 167 3.45 -25.15 -9.12
C GLY A 167 2.23 -24.41 -9.71
N GLU A 168 1.23 -24.00 -8.92
CA GLU A 168 0.01 -23.37 -9.49
C GLU A 168 0.08 -21.84 -9.62
N ARG A 169 0.83 -21.14 -8.77
CA ARG A 169 1.27 -19.72 -8.88
C ARG A 169 2.09 -19.35 -7.63
N ASN A 170 3.14 -18.56 -7.77
CA ASN A 170 4.00 -18.15 -6.63
C ASN A 170 3.22 -17.31 -5.62
N PRO A 171 3.43 -17.51 -4.30
CA PRO A 171 3.39 -16.52 -3.24
C PRO A 171 3.11 -15.07 -3.66
N VAL A 172 2.08 -14.36 -3.20
CA VAL A 172 2.36 -12.93 -2.93
C VAL A 172 3.27 -12.94 -1.71
N ALA A 173 4.57 -13.10 -1.96
CA ALA A 173 5.60 -13.23 -0.93
C ALA A 173 6.10 -11.85 -0.46
N GLU A 174 5.65 -10.80 -1.15
CA GLU A 174 6.12 -9.44 -1.03
C GLU A 174 4.92 -8.50 -0.94
N CYS A 175 4.99 -7.52 -0.04
CA CYS A 175 4.12 -6.35 -0.05
C CYS A 175 4.85 -5.22 -0.77
N GLY A 176 4.22 -4.68 -1.81
CA GLY A 176 4.74 -3.57 -2.61
C GLY A 176 4.31 -2.23 -2.03
N LEU A 177 5.26 -1.29 -1.92
CA LEU A 177 5.04 0.08 -1.47
C LEU A 177 5.67 1.05 -2.48
N MET A 178 5.09 2.24 -2.59
CA MET A 178 5.71 3.36 -3.31
C MET A 178 6.48 4.25 -2.34
N ASP A 179 7.46 4.98 -2.86
CA ASP A 179 8.35 5.89 -2.13
C ASP A 179 7.67 6.80 -1.08
N THR A 180 6.54 7.40 -1.42
CA THR A 180 5.83 8.37 -0.55
C THR A 180 4.73 7.73 0.30
N SER A 181 4.48 6.43 0.13
CA SER A 181 3.47 5.68 0.90
C SER A 181 4.01 5.06 2.19
N MET A 182 5.32 5.17 2.45
CA MET A 182 5.95 4.46 3.58
C MET A 182 5.52 5.03 4.93
N GLU A 183 5.33 6.34 5.04
CA GLU A 183 4.85 6.97 6.28
C GLU A 183 3.46 6.45 6.65
N GLU A 184 2.52 6.49 5.70
CA GLU A 184 1.18 5.95 5.93
C GLU A 184 1.21 4.45 6.24
N PHE A 185 2.05 3.68 5.54
CA PHE A 185 2.21 2.25 5.79
C PHE A 185 2.62 1.93 7.24
N VAL A 186 3.52 2.73 7.82
CA VAL A 186 4.07 2.52 9.16
C VAL A 186 3.18 3.09 10.25
N GLU A 187 2.65 4.29 10.07
CA GLU A 187 2.07 5.08 11.17
C GLU A 187 0.55 5.11 11.16
N LYS A 188 -0.09 4.87 10.01
CA LYS A 188 -1.51 5.11 9.83
C LYS A 188 -2.35 3.93 10.30
N ASP A 189 -3.26 4.20 11.22
CA ASP A 189 -4.32 3.27 11.62
C ASP A 189 -5.46 3.31 10.59
N LEU A 190 -5.20 2.75 9.41
CA LEU A 190 -6.13 2.73 8.27
C LEU A 190 -7.47 2.10 8.63
N PHE A 191 -7.46 1.06 9.46
CA PHE A 191 -8.67 0.33 9.83
C PHE A 191 -9.44 1.01 10.97
N GLY A 192 -8.81 1.99 11.65
CA GLY A 192 -9.33 2.60 12.86
C GLY A 192 -9.46 1.59 14.01
N LEU A 193 -8.55 0.62 14.08
CA LEU A 193 -8.54 -0.49 15.04
C LEU A 193 -7.26 -0.53 15.88
N GLY A 194 -6.43 0.50 15.80
CA GLY A 194 -5.10 0.55 16.40
C GLY A 194 -4.13 -0.44 15.76
N LEU A 195 -4.29 -0.75 14.48
CA LEU A 195 -3.43 -1.68 13.72
C LEU A 195 -2.96 -1.01 12.44
N THR A 196 -1.65 -1.01 12.21
CA THR A 196 -1.06 -0.45 10.98
C THR A 196 -0.91 -1.53 9.91
N LEU A 197 -0.75 -1.13 8.64
CA LEU A 197 -0.51 -2.12 7.59
C LEU A 197 0.82 -2.86 7.80
N GLU A 198 1.86 -2.14 8.24
CA GLU A 198 3.16 -2.73 8.62
C GLU A 198 2.98 -3.93 9.55
N GLU A 199 2.19 -3.78 10.61
CA GLU A 199 1.96 -4.83 11.59
C GLU A 199 1.21 -6.03 11.02
N LEU A 200 0.29 -5.81 10.07
CA LEU A 200 -0.47 -6.86 9.39
C LEU A 200 0.41 -7.66 8.43
N VAL A 201 1.30 -7.00 7.69
CA VAL A 201 2.12 -7.63 6.65
C VAL A 201 3.54 -7.98 7.10
N ARG A 202 3.82 -7.95 8.41
CA ARG A 202 5.14 -8.27 8.98
C ARG A 202 5.74 -9.62 8.53
N ASN A 203 4.88 -10.55 8.11
CA ASN A 203 5.26 -11.88 7.63
C ASN A 203 5.56 -11.94 6.11
N LEU A 204 5.42 -10.81 5.40
CA LEU A 204 5.80 -10.66 4.00
C LEU A 204 7.13 -9.94 3.88
N ASP A 205 7.90 -10.26 2.84
CA ASP A 205 9.01 -9.39 2.45
C ASP A 205 8.45 -8.04 1.96
N LEU A 206 9.27 -6.99 1.99
CA LEU A 206 8.87 -5.67 1.48
C LEU A 206 9.59 -5.36 0.19
N ARG A 207 8.86 -4.74 -0.74
CA ARG A 207 9.43 -4.13 -1.93
C ARG A 207 8.99 -2.68 -2.00
N ILE A 208 9.95 -1.77 -1.88
CA ILE A 208 9.70 -0.32 -1.92
C ILE A 208 10.19 0.18 -3.26
N SER A 209 9.29 0.77 -4.04
CA SER A 209 9.59 1.32 -5.36
C SER A 209 9.75 2.83 -5.28
N PHE A 210 10.97 3.30 -5.54
CA PHE A 210 11.27 4.69 -5.79
C PHE A 210 11.08 4.95 -7.28
N LEU A 211 10.16 5.85 -7.62
CA LEU A 211 9.74 6.17 -8.98
C LEU A 211 10.08 7.63 -9.34
N PRO A 212 11.38 7.96 -9.49
CA PRO A 212 11.85 9.31 -9.78
C PRO A 212 11.24 9.94 -11.05
N ASP A 213 10.81 9.18 -12.06
CA ASP A 213 10.21 9.76 -13.28
C ASP A 213 8.69 9.97 -13.21
N ASP A 214 7.99 9.33 -12.27
CA ASP A 214 6.55 9.56 -12.05
C ASP A 214 6.32 10.86 -11.26
N ALA A 215 7.38 11.49 -10.77
CA ALA A 215 7.36 12.86 -10.29
C ALA A 215 7.23 13.83 -11.48
N PRO A 216 6.37 14.88 -11.40
CA PRO A 216 6.10 15.77 -12.52
C PRO A 216 7.39 16.37 -13.11
N SER A 217 7.50 16.27 -14.44
CA SER A 217 8.73 16.47 -15.21
C SER A 217 9.37 17.87 -15.11
N LEU A 218 10.70 17.86 -14.92
CA LEU A 218 11.74 18.76 -15.45
C LEU A 218 11.90 20.18 -14.83
N ILE A 219 13.16 20.41 -14.39
CA ILE A 219 13.71 21.53 -13.60
C ILE A 219 13.51 21.29 -12.09
N MET A 220 14.47 21.66 -11.24
CA MET A 220 14.33 21.78 -9.78
C MET A 220 13.20 22.79 -9.45
N THR A 221 11.97 22.38 -9.68
CA THR A 221 10.75 23.05 -9.27
C THR A 221 10.57 22.84 -7.77
N ASP A 222 9.75 23.68 -7.14
CA ASP A 222 9.37 23.48 -5.74
C ASP A 222 8.74 22.08 -5.52
N ASP A 223 8.14 21.50 -6.57
CA ASP A 223 7.54 20.17 -6.56
C ASP A 223 8.57 19.05 -6.38
N MET A 224 9.75 19.13 -6.99
CA MET A 224 10.78 18.09 -6.85
C MET A 224 11.45 18.12 -5.47
N LYS A 225 11.63 19.32 -4.90
CA LYS A 225 12.07 19.46 -3.50
C LYS A 225 11.02 18.95 -2.53
N ALA A 226 9.75 19.24 -2.78
CA ALA A 226 8.63 18.72 -1.99
C ALA A 226 8.58 17.19 -2.03
N TYR A 227 8.77 16.58 -3.22
CA TYR A 227 8.86 15.13 -3.37
C TYR A 227 10.04 14.55 -2.60
N LEU A 228 11.26 15.10 -2.75
CA LEU A 228 12.43 14.61 -2.00
C LEU A 228 12.23 14.74 -0.49
N SER A 229 11.59 15.81 -0.02
CA SER A 229 11.23 15.98 1.38
C SER A 229 10.27 14.89 1.83
N ALA A 230 9.16 14.67 1.11
CA ALA A 230 8.18 13.64 1.43
C ALA A 230 8.78 12.22 1.40
N ALA A 231 9.63 11.92 0.42
CA ALA A 231 10.34 10.65 0.33
C ALA A 231 11.34 10.49 1.49
N ASN A 232 11.99 11.57 1.93
CA ASN A 232 12.88 11.57 3.09
C ASN A 232 12.14 11.34 4.41
N ASP A 233 10.96 11.94 4.57
CA ASP A 233 10.07 11.73 5.72
C ASP A 233 9.57 10.28 5.74
N SER A 234 9.15 9.76 4.57
CA SER A 234 8.77 8.37 4.37
C SER A 234 9.90 7.38 4.68
N VAL A 235 11.15 7.65 4.27
CA VAL A 235 12.30 6.83 4.69
C VAL A 235 12.54 6.91 6.19
N THR A 236 12.35 8.08 6.80
CA THR A 236 12.48 8.24 8.25
C THR A 236 11.46 7.37 8.98
N ALA A 237 10.20 7.39 8.54
CA ALA A 237 9.14 6.53 9.06
C ALA A 237 9.46 5.04 8.85
N LEU A 238 9.91 4.63 7.66
CA LEU A 238 10.37 3.25 7.39
C LEU A 238 11.48 2.84 8.37
N LEU A 239 12.43 3.72 8.65
CA LEU A 239 13.50 3.48 9.61
C LEU A 239 13.03 3.51 11.06
N THR A 240 11.73 3.57 11.36
CA THR A 240 11.18 3.31 12.70
C THR A 240 10.68 1.88 12.89
N ILE A 241 10.44 1.12 11.81
CA ILE A 241 9.87 -0.23 11.91
C ILE A 241 10.74 -1.17 12.77
N PRO A 242 10.13 -2.04 13.59
CA PRO A 242 10.88 -2.99 14.40
C PRO A 242 11.48 -4.11 13.54
N TYR A 243 12.66 -4.61 13.94
CA TYR A 243 13.22 -5.83 13.35
C TYR A 243 12.21 -6.99 13.48
N THR A 244 11.94 -7.66 12.35
CA THR A 244 10.98 -8.76 12.26
C THR A 244 11.55 -9.92 11.47
N ASN A 245 11.37 -11.14 11.99
CA ASN A 245 11.63 -12.37 11.24
C ASN A 245 10.40 -12.69 10.37
N ARG A 246 10.67 -13.10 9.13
CA ARG A 246 9.67 -13.78 8.31
C ARG A 246 9.55 -15.23 8.75
N ILE A 247 8.33 -15.64 9.11
CA ILE A 247 7.99 -17.02 9.42
C ILE A 247 7.44 -17.69 8.17
N ILE A 248 8.14 -18.71 7.66
CA ILE A 248 7.73 -19.49 6.50
C ILE A 248 7.23 -20.86 6.98
N SER A 249 6.00 -21.20 6.64
CA SER A 249 5.42 -22.53 6.90
C SER A 249 5.38 -23.32 5.60
N HIS A 250 6.10 -24.43 5.52
CA HIS A 250 6.18 -25.25 4.30
C HIS A 250 5.07 -26.32 4.18
N ASN A 251 4.37 -26.66 5.27
CA ASN A 251 3.33 -27.68 5.28
C ASN A 251 2.47 -27.61 6.56
N GLU A 252 1.16 -27.43 6.43
CA GLU A 252 0.22 -27.46 7.56
C GLU A 252 0.24 -28.80 8.34
N ARG A 253 0.57 -29.92 7.67
CA ARG A 253 0.63 -31.25 8.29
C ARG A 253 1.89 -31.51 9.12
N HIS A 254 2.99 -30.81 8.82
CA HIS A 254 4.27 -31.07 9.49
C HIS A 254 4.74 -29.92 10.37
N ARG A 255 4.06 -28.76 10.37
CA ARG A 255 4.38 -27.60 11.23
C ARG A 255 5.89 -27.29 11.24
N LEU A 256 6.55 -27.46 10.10
CA LEU A 256 7.95 -27.10 9.93
C LEU A 256 7.98 -25.61 9.61
N PHE A 257 8.39 -24.82 10.61
CA PHE A 257 8.57 -23.38 10.50
C PHE A 257 10.04 -23.09 10.24
N HIS A 258 10.30 -22.29 9.22
CA HIS A 258 11.60 -21.69 8.99
C HIS A 258 11.51 -20.19 9.27
N GLU A 259 12.40 -19.68 10.12
CA GLU A 259 12.53 -18.26 10.36
C GLU A 259 13.75 -17.71 9.63
N ARG A 260 13.58 -16.57 8.97
CA ARG A 260 14.70 -15.78 8.45
C ARG A 260 14.45 -14.30 8.63
N PRO A 261 15.48 -13.44 8.59
CA PRO A 261 15.28 -12.01 8.50
C PRO A 261 14.32 -11.68 7.34
N ARG A 262 13.41 -10.74 7.58
CA ARG A 262 12.55 -10.16 6.54
C ARG A 262 13.45 -9.49 5.50
N ILE A 263 13.20 -9.78 4.22
CA ILE A 263 13.93 -9.14 3.13
C ILE A 263 13.21 -7.84 2.79
N ILE A 264 13.97 -6.76 2.63
CA ILE A 264 13.47 -5.47 2.17
C ILE A 264 14.23 -5.10 0.90
N THR A 265 13.53 -5.06 -0.23
CA THR A 265 14.08 -4.69 -1.52
C THR A 265 13.73 -3.24 -1.82
N LEU A 266 14.76 -2.40 -1.93
CA LEU A 266 14.64 -1.01 -2.38
C LEU A 266 14.84 -0.99 -3.90
N SER A 267 13.77 -0.74 -4.65
CA SER A 267 13.76 -0.76 -6.11
C SER A 267 13.75 0.67 -6.64
N ILE A 268 14.73 1.04 -7.45
CA ILE A 268 14.78 2.31 -8.18
C ILE A 268 14.35 2.04 -9.61
N TRP A 269 13.39 2.80 -10.13
CA TRP A 269 12.99 2.77 -11.53
C TRP A 269 13.23 4.15 -12.15
N GLN A 270 14.21 4.26 -13.04
CA GLN A 270 14.62 5.51 -13.67
C GLN A 270 14.68 5.36 -15.20
N GLU A 271 13.93 6.14 -15.95
CA GLU A 271 13.84 6.12 -17.40
C GLU A 271 14.40 7.41 -18.02
N ASP A 272 14.40 8.54 -17.31
CA ASP A 272 14.92 9.82 -17.81
C ASP A 272 15.89 10.53 -16.82
N ASN A 273 16.47 11.68 -17.21
CA ASN A 273 17.22 12.59 -16.32
C ASN A 273 18.39 12.01 -15.48
N PHE A 274 19.19 11.14 -16.08
CA PHE A 274 20.35 10.48 -15.43
C PHE A 274 21.53 11.41 -15.04
N GLU A 275 21.68 12.56 -15.70
CA GLU A 275 22.81 13.47 -15.48
C GLU A 275 22.51 14.54 -14.40
N ASP A 276 21.30 14.56 -13.82
CA ASP A 276 20.84 15.59 -12.87
C ASP A 276 21.23 15.28 -11.41
N GLU A 277 21.31 16.33 -10.58
CA GLU A 277 21.51 16.23 -9.13
C GLU A 277 20.40 15.39 -8.48
N PHE A 278 19.19 15.41 -9.03
CA PHE A 278 18.05 14.65 -8.53
C PHE A 278 18.34 13.15 -8.40
N HIS A 279 18.90 12.53 -9.43
CA HIS A 279 19.27 11.11 -9.41
C HIS A 279 20.27 10.82 -8.27
N SER A 280 21.24 11.71 -8.06
CA SER A 280 22.21 11.61 -6.97
C SER A 280 21.55 11.73 -5.59
N HIS A 281 20.57 12.63 -5.42
CA HIS A 281 19.81 12.76 -4.17
C HIS A 281 18.97 11.51 -3.86
N MET A 282 18.32 10.95 -4.89
CA MET A 282 17.57 9.70 -4.75
C MET A 282 18.47 8.52 -4.38
N LEU A 283 19.63 8.38 -5.02
CA LEU A 283 20.60 7.34 -4.65
C LEU A 283 21.07 7.46 -3.19
N LYS A 284 21.35 8.68 -2.72
CA LYS A 284 21.71 8.93 -1.32
C LYS A 284 20.57 8.59 -0.35
N LEU A 285 19.33 8.92 -0.72
CA LEU A 285 18.15 8.58 0.07
C LEU A 285 17.97 7.07 0.20
N VAL A 286 18.11 6.33 -0.91
CA VAL A 286 18.07 4.86 -0.91
C VAL A 286 19.25 4.28 -0.12
N ALA A 287 20.44 4.88 -0.20
CA ALA A 287 21.59 4.47 0.61
C ALA A 287 21.29 4.59 2.11
N ARG A 288 20.73 5.73 2.54
CA ARG A 288 20.31 5.94 3.94
C ARG A 288 19.31 4.86 4.38
N ALA A 289 18.28 4.59 3.57
CA ALA A 289 17.31 3.54 3.87
C ALA A 289 17.99 2.16 3.97
N TYR A 290 18.84 1.82 3.00
CA TYR A 290 19.58 0.56 2.96
C TYR A 290 20.41 0.36 4.23
N HIS A 291 21.25 1.34 4.58
CA HIS A 291 22.14 1.26 5.75
C HIS A 291 21.35 1.19 7.05
N GLY A 292 20.34 2.05 7.24
CA GLY A 292 19.53 2.04 8.45
C GLY A 292 18.76 0.73 8.64
N LEU A 293 18.29 0.10 7.56
CA LEU A 293 17.65 -1.22 7.63
C LEU A 293 18.66 -2.34 7.94
N ARG A 294 19.86 -2.29 7.34
CA ARG A 294 20.94 -3.24 7.60
C ARG A 294 21.42 -3.18 9.05
N GLU A 295 21.62 -1.98 9.59
CA GLU A 295 22.02 -1.76 10.99
C GLU A 295 21.00 -2.34 11.97
N LYS A 296 19.72 -2.34 11.60
CA LYS A 296 18.64 -2.99 12.38
C LYS A 296 18.60 -4.51 12.25
N GLY A 297 19.39 -5.12 11.36
CA GLY A 297 19.48 -6.56 11.15
C GLY A 297 18.65 -7.11 10.00
N PHE A 298 17.94 -6.26 9.23
CA PHE A 298 17.21 -6.73 8.05
C PHE A 298 18.15 -7.16 6.93
N THR A 299 17.67 -8.08 6.07
CA THR A 299 18.31 -8.34 4.77
C THR A 299 17.83 -7.29 3.77
N ALA A 300 18.61 -6.24 3.57
CA ALA A 300 18.30 -5.21 2.57
C ALA A 300 18.92 -5.56 1.21
N ARG A 301 18.17 -5.32 0.14
CA ARG A 301 18.63 -5.45 -1.26
C ARG A 301 18.33 -4.16 -2.01
N VAL A 302 19.13 -3.85 -3.01
CA VAL A 302 18.81 -2.75 -3.93
C VAL A 302 18.64 -3.29 -5.34
N GLN A 303 17.54 -2.93 -5.99
CA GLN A 303 17.31 -3.21 -7.39
C GLN A 303 17.32 -1.89 -8.17
N TYR A 304 18.06 -1.82 -9.26
CA TYR A 304 18.06 -0.67 -10.16
C TYR A 304 17.56 -1.10 -11.52
N ASN A 305 16.53 -0.42 -12.02
CA ASN A 305 15.90 -0.71 -13.30
C ASN A 305 15.84 0.56 -14.15
N SER A 306 16.24 0.44 -15.40
CA SER A 306 16.11 1.46 -16.43
C SER A 306 16.06 0.79 -17.79
N GLU A 307 14.91 0.79 -18.45
CA GLU A 307 14.75 0.24 -19.80
C GLU A 307 15.40 1.14 -20.85
N SER A 308 15.32 2.47 -20.69
CA SER A 308 15.84 3.47 -21.65
C SER A 308 17.35 3.37 -21.85
N ILE A 309 18.10 3.09 -20.78
CA ILE A 309 19.53 2.82 -20.84
C ILE A 309 19.84 1.33 -20.69
N GLY A 310 18.85 0.45 -20.67
CA GLY A 310 19.03 -1.00 -20.68
C GLY A 310 19.79 -1.56 -19.48
N LEU A 311 19.52 -1.05 -18.28
CA LEU A 311 20.07 -1.55 -17.01
C LEU A 311 18.99 -2.26 -16.19
N ARG A 312 19.28 -3.48 -15.75
CA ARG A 312 18.50 -4.16 -14.72
C ARG A 312 19.44 -4.94 -13.81
N LEU A 313 19.68 -4.37 -12.65
CA LEU A 313 20.72 -4.75 -11.70
C LEU A 313 20.10 -5.09 -10.35
N LEU A 314 20.61 -6.14 -9.73
CA LEU A 314 20.29 -6.53 -8.36
C LEU A 314 21.58 -6.52 -7.54
N PHE A 315 21.59 -5.70 -6.50
CA PHE A 315 22.66 -5.55 -5.54
C PHE A 315 22.26 -6.28 -4.25
N GLU A 316 23.03 -7.31 -3.93
CA GLU A 316 22.89 -8.11 -2.71
C GLU A 316 24.07 -7.81 -1.78
N ASP A 317 24.25 -8.63 -0.74
CA ASP A 317 25.23 -8.39 0.32
C ASP A 317 26.69 -8.41 -0.15
N ASP A 318 26.98 -9.03 -1.28
CA ASP A 318 28.35 -9.18 -1.79
C ASP A 318 28.93 -7.89 -2.38
N VAL A 319 28.08 -6.91 -2.70
CA VAL A 319 28.47 -5.66 -3.34
C VAL A 319 29.46 -4.84 -2.51
N TRP A 320 29.44 -5.00 -1.19
CA TRP A 320 30.36 -4.31 -0.27
C TRP A 320 31.80 -4.81 -0.35
N GLU A 321 32.00 -6.02 -0.85
CA GLU A 321 33.32 -6.62 -1.01
C GLU A 321 33.94 -6.32 -2.39
N TRP A 322 33.20 -5.61 -3.25
CA TRP A 322 33.64 -5.31 -4.60
C TRP A 322 34.80 -4.32 -4.62
N THR A 323 35.88 -4.73 -5.27
CA THR A 323 36.99 -3.85 -5.66
C THR A 323 36.60 -2.93 -6.83
N GLU A 324 37.42 -1.94 -7.14
CA GLU A 324 37.25 -1.09 -8.33
C GLU A 324 37.14 -1.89 -9.63
N ASP A 325 37.87 -3.00 -9.75
CA ASP A 325 37.79 -3.88 -10.91
C ASP A 325 36.51 -4.73 -10.90
N ASP A 326 36.02 -5.13 -9.73
CA ASP A 326 34.71 -5.80 -9.57
C ASP A 326 33.58 -4.86 -9.99
N TRP A 327 33.61 -3.59 -9.56
CA TRP A 327 32.67 -2.58 -10.03
C TRP A 327 32.69 -2.44 -11.56
N ARG A 328 33.85 -2.48 -12.22
CA ARG A 328 33.91 -2.39 -13.69
C ARG A 328 33.36 -3.65 -14.38
N THR A 329 33.56 -4.81 -13.79
CA THR A 329 33.30 -6.11 -14.43
C THR A 329 31.87 -6.61 -14.16
N ASN A 330 31.36 -6.37 -12.95
CA ASN A 330 30.07 -6.90 -12.50
C ASN A 330 28.87 -6.19 -13.11
N LEU A 331 29.01 -4.94 -13.59
CA LEU A 331 27.94 -4.25 -14.32
C LEU A 331 27.45 -5.08 -15.51
N ALA A 332 28.37 -5.53 -16.35
CA ALA A 332 28.04 -6.30 -17.54
C ALA A 332 27.53 -7.70 -17.19
N ALA A 333 28.09 -8.33 -16.14
CA ALA A 333 27.71 -9.67 -15.72
C ALA A 333 26.32 -9.73 -15.04
N ARG A 334 25.96 -8.70 -14.25
CA ARG A 334 24.70 -8.66 -13.51
C ARG A 334 23.55 -7.97 -14.25
N ASN A 335 23.83 -7.26 -15.33
CA ASN A 335 22.80 -6.60 -16.10
C ASN A 335 21.95 -7.62 -16.86
N THR A 336 20.75 -7.89 -16.36
CA THR A 336 19.86 -8.89 -16.98
C THR A 336 19.19 -8.42 -18.28
N LEU A 337 19.23 -7.12 -18.59
CA LEU A 337 18.74 -6.57 -19.87
C LEU A 337 19.78 -6.64 -20.98
N THR A 338 21.07 -6.74 -20.65
CA THR A 338 22.16 -6.83 -21.63
C THR A 338 22.85 -8.16 -21.50
N THR A 339 22.76 -8.98 -22.53
CA THR A 339 23.49 -10.26 -22.60
C THR A 339 24.44 -10.24 -23.80
N PRO A 340 25.43 -11.13 -23.87
CA PRO A 340 26.23 -11.29 -25.09
C PRO A 340 25.38 -11.53 -26.36
N ALA A 341 24.16 -12.08 -26.19
CA ALA A 341 23.19 -12.29 -27.25
C ALA A 341 22.36 -11.04 -27.60
N ASN A 342 22.15 -10.12 -26.65
CA ASN A 342 21.46 -8.84 -26.82
C ASN A 342 22.35 -7.69 -26.30
N PRO A 343 23.34 -7.25 -27.09
CA PRO A 343 24.24 -6.18 -26.69
C PRO A 343 23.53 -4.82 -26.69
N VAL A 344 24.06 -3.86 -25.94
CA VAL A 344 23.56 -2.47 -25.94
C VAL A 344 23.66 -1.88 -27.34
N THR A 345 22.51 -1.71 -28.00
CA THR A 345 22.43 -1.25 -29.39
C THR A 345 22.33 0.26 -29.53
N SER A 346 21.74 0.95 -28.54
CA SER A 346 21.52 2.39 -28.60
C SER A 346 22.79 3.18 -28.24
N ARG A 347 23.09 4.23 -29.01
CA ARG A 347 24.23 5.14 -28.75
C ARG A 347 24.06 5.91 -27.43
N GLN A 348 22.82 6.23 -27.08
CA GLN A 348 22.49 6.95 -25.85
C GLN A 348 22.76 6.08 -24.62
N SER A 349 22.32 4.82 -24.63
CA SER A 349 22.56 3.86 -23.54
C SER A 349 24.07 3.65 -23.33
N ARG A 350 24.87 3.51 -24.41
CA ARG A 350 26.34 3.40 -24.30
C ARG A 350 27.02 4.61 -23.65
N ARG A 351 26.43 5.80 -23.78
CA ARG A 351 26.96 7.03 -23.16
C ARG A 351 26.52 7.16 -21.70
N LEU A 352 25.26 6.85 -21.40
CA LEU A 352 24.65 7.09 -20.08
C LEU A 352 24.92 5.96 -19.08
N GLN A 353 24.98 4.69 -19.51
CA GLN A 353 25.24 3.56 -18.60
C GLN A 353 26.50 3.76 -17.74
N PRO A 354 27.67 4.17 -18.29
CA PRO A 354 28.86 4.40 -17.45
C PRO A 354 28.69 5.54 -16.45
N ILE A 355 27.92 6.57 -16.79
CA ILE A 355 27.65 7.73 -15.92
C ILE A 355 26.77 7.29 -14.76
N VAL A 356 25.65 6.62 -15.05
CA VAL A 356 24.71 6.09 -14.06
C VAL A 356 25.41 5.08 -13.17
N TRP A 357 26.22 4.20 -13.75
CA TRP A 357 26.98 3.22 -12.98
C TRP A 357 27.93 3.88 -11.98
N LYS A 358 28.65 4.92 -12.43
CA LYS A 358 29.51 5.71 -11.55
C LYS A 358 28.71 6.37 -10.44
N GLN A 359 27.56 6.97 -10.73
CA GLN A 359 26.69 7.59 -9.71
C GLN A 359 26.16 6.55 -8.70
N ILE A 360 25.71 5.37 -9.15
CA ILE A 360 25.28 4.28 -8.27
C ILE A 360 26.42 3.93 -7.32
N ARG A 361 27.62 3.67 -7.82
CA ARG A 361 28.77 3.39 -6.97
C ARG A 361 29.07 4.54 -6.00
N ASP A 362 29.16 5.77 -6.51
CA ASP A 362 29.62 6.93 -5.72
C ASP A 362 28.58 7.41 -4.69
N HIS A 363 27.29 7.13 -4.88
CA HIS A 363 26.19 7.67 -4.05
C HIS A 363 25.37 6.61 -3.32
N LEU A 364 25.24 5.40 -3.86
CA LEU A 364 24.53 4.30 -3.21
C LEU A 364 25.48 3.42 -2.38
N PHE A 365 26.71 3.22 -2.85
CA PHE A 365 27.73 2.38 -2.21
C PHE A 365 29.05 3.16 -1.99
N PRO A 366 29.01 4.31 -1.29
CA PRO A 366 30.20 5.14 -1.12
C PRO A 366 31.31 4.35 -0.44
N ALA A 367 32.55 4.49 -0.93
CA ALA A 367 33.72 3.91 -0.29
C ALA A 367 33.83 4.42 1.16
N SER A 368 34.16 3.53 2.10
CA SER A 368 34.23 3.79 3.55
C SER A 368 35.24 4.87 3.98
N ASP A 369 35.93 5.53 3.05
CA ASP A 369 37.01 6.50 3.32
C ASP A 369 36.54 7.96 3.46
N ALA A 370 35.24 8.20 3.58
CA ALA A 370 34.72 9.52 3.94
C ALA A 370 34.06 9.45 5.32
N GLY A 371 34.85 9.72 6.36
CA GLY A 371 34.35 10.06 7.69
C GLY A 371 33.50 11.33 7.63
N VAL A 372 32.24 11.18 7.22
CA VAL A 372 31.23 12.23 7.28
C VAL A 372 30.32 11.85 8.45
N SER A 373 30.49 12.61 9.53
CA SER A 373 29.57 12.63 10.66
C SER A 373 28.14 12.91 10.16
N PRO A 374 27.12 12.23 10.67
CA PRO A 374 25.74 12.57 10.36
C PRO A 374 25.37 13.85 11.12
N ASP A 375 25.12 14.93 10.40
CA ASP A 375 24.26 16.03 10.82
C ASP A 375 23.09 16.14 9.85
#